data_AF-A0A7J9ZTN6-F1
#
_entry.id   AF-A0A7J9ZTN6-F1
#
_cell.length_a   1.000
_cell.length_b   1.000
_cell.length_c   1.000
_cell.angle_alpha   90.00
_cell.angle_beta   90.00
_cell.angle_gamma   90.00
#
_symmetry.space_group_name_H-M   'P 1'
#
loop_
_entity.id
_entity.type
_entity.pdbx_description
1 polymer ?
#
loop_
_entity_poly.entity_id
_entity_poly.type
_entity_poly.pdbx_seq_one_letter_code
_entity_poly.pdbx_strand_id
1 'polypeptide(L)'
;MRARELGVEPGLFPPGTLNAITDVAGVRVGHVTLHRSGNVRTGVTAILPHDGNLFQEKVAGAAHMLLDPDGSCMIVVATDAPLDARNLERLGARAVFGLGRTGSSYSNGSGDYAIAFSTTVREKHGETAPRDRTLLPNDAVSPLFQAALEATEEAVYNALFMATATTGNGTTVEAVPLDEVARLLKKYGRGR
;
A
#
# COMPACT_ATOMS: atom_id res chain seq x y z
N MET A 1 -15.65 8.18 0.67
CA MET A 1 -15.80 7.98 -0.79
C MET A 1 -14.43 7.62 -1.34
N ARG A 2 -14.35 6.74 -2.33
CA ARG A 2 -13.10 6.34 -3.01
C ARG A 2 -12.83 7.20 -4.24
N ALA A 3 -11.58 7.21 -4.69
CA ALA A 3 -11.10 8.02 -5.81
C ALA A 3 -11.90 7.80 -7.10
N ARG A 4 -12.16 6.53 -7.43
CA ARG A 4 -12.89 6.15 -8.66
C ARG A 4 -14.35 6.61 -8.67
N GLU A 5 -14.98 6.82 -7.51
CA GLU A 5 -16.34 7.36 -7.44
C GLU A 5 -16.41 8.81 -7.94
N LEU A 6 -15.28 9.52 -7.96
CA LEU A 6 -15.14 10.87 -8.53
C LEU A 6 -14.51 10.87 -9.94
N GLY A 7 -14.31 9.70 -10.55
CA GLY A 7 -13.68 9.55 -11.87
C GLY A 7 -12.14 9.62 -11.86
N VAL A 8 -11.51 9.58 -10.68
CA VAL A 8 -10.04 9.46 -10.58
C VAL A 8 -9.67 7.98 -10.70
N GLU A 9 -9.16 7.60 -11.86
CA GLU A 9 -8.80 6.22 -12.22
C GLU A 9 -7.32 6.17 -12.63
N PRO A 10 -6.39 5.97 -11.68
CA PRO A 10 -4.97 5.91 -11.99
C PRO A 10 -4.63 4.69 -12.86
N GLY A 11 -3.79 4.90 -13.86
CA GLY A 11 -3.12 3.79 -14.55
C GLY A 11 -3.92 3.07 -15.63
N LEU A 12 -3.48 1.84 -15.94
CA LEU A 12 -4.00 0.97 -16.99
C LEU A 12 -4.81 -0.20 -16.43
N PHE A 13 -4.49 -0.66 -15.22
CA PHE A 13 -5.11 -1.86 -14.65
C PHE A 13 -6.38 -1.53 -13.85
N PRO A 14 -7.43 -2.36 -13.94
CA PRO A 14 -8.54 -2.29 -13.01
C PRO A 14 -8.13 -2.80 -11.62
N PRO A 15 -8.70 -2.27 -10.53
CA PRO A 15 -8.45 -2.79 -9.19
C PRO A 15 -9.19 -4.12 -9.00
N GLY A 16 -8.82 -4.83 -7.93
CA GLY A 16 -9.60 -5.97 -7.44
C GLY A 16 -11.01 -5.56 -7.00
N THR A 17 -11.86 -6.55 -6.71
CA THR A 17 -13.28 -6.33 -6.40
C THR A 17 -13.47 -5.45 -5.17
N LEU A 18 -12.63 -5.61 -4.16
CA LEU A 18 -12.68 -4.84 -2.92
C LEU A 18 -11.88 -3.54 -3.00
N ASN A 19 -11.04 -3.39 -4.04
CA ASN A 19 -10.06 -2.33 -4.17
C ASN A 19 -9.23 -2.22 -2.87
N ALA A 20 -8.70 -3.35 -2.42
CA ALA A 20 -8.02 -3.48 -1.13
C ALA A 20 -6.93 -4.57 -1.20
N ILE A 21 -5.94 -4.49 -0.31
CA ILE A 21 -4.87 -5.51 -0.22
C ILE A 21 -5.43 -6.92 0.06
N THR A 22 -6.65 -7.02 0.61
CA THR A 22 -7.37 -8.28 0.85
C THR A 22 -7.93 -8.92 -0.42
N ASP A 23 -7.84 -8.27 -1.58
CA ASP A 23 -8.10 -8.92 -2.88
C ASP A 23 -7.02 -9.97 -3.20
N VAL A 24 -5.84 -9.90 -2.56
CA VAL A 24 -4.81 -10.94 -2.67
C VAL A 24 -5.18 -12.13 -1.78
N ALA A 25 -5.27 -13.31 -2.40
CA ALA A 25 -5.70 -14.53 -1.73
C ALA A 25 -4.87 -14.84 -0.47
N GLY A 26 -5.56 -15.11 0.64
CA GLY A 26 -4.97 -15.43 1.94
C GLY A 26 -4.67 -14.21 2.82
N VAL A 27 -4.58 -13.00 2.26
CA VAL A 27 -4.28 -11.79 3.04
C VAL A 27 -5.51 -11.36 3.84
N ARG A 28 -5.30 -11.11 5.14
CA ARG A 28 -6.31 -10.54 6.05
C ARG A 28 -5.78 -9.28 6.71
N VAL A 29 -6.66 -8.31 6.92
CA VAL A 29 -6.31 -7.05 7.57
C VAL A 29 -7.29 -6.76 8.69
N GLY A 30 -6.75 -6.39 9.86
CA GLY A 30 -7.50 -5.77 10.94
C GLY A 30 -6.97 -4.35 11.16
N HIS A 31 -7.86 -3.38 11.33
CA HIS A 31 -7.49 -2.01 11.67
C HIS A 31 -8.39 -1.49 12.80
N VAL A 32 -7.78 -0.77 13.74
CA VAL A 32 -8.52 -0.03 14.76
C VAL A 32 -7.95 1.37 14.88
N THR A 33 -8.82 2.38 14.82
CA THR A 33 -8.48 3.76 15.15
C THR A 33 -8.89 4.04 16.60
N LEU A 34 -7.99 4.60 17.38
CA LEU A 34 -8.19 4.96 18.79
C LEU A 34 -8.26 6.47 18.94
N HIS A 35 -9.48 6.97 19.12
CA HIS A 35 -9.75 8.36 19.50
C HIS A 35 -10.26 8.38 20.95
N ARG A 36 -9.40 8.78 21.90
CA ARG A 36 -9.76 8.86 23.33
C ARG A 36 -9.59 10.27 23.90
N SER A 37 -10.21 10.54 25.05
CA SER A 37 -10.10 11.81 25.77
C SER A 37 -8.62 12.17 26.01
N GLY A 38 -8.28 13.46 25.88
CA GLY A 38 -6.90 13.94 25.84
C GLY A 38 -6.30 13.85 24.42
N ASN A 39 -5.06 13.40 24.32
CA ASN A 39 -4.23 13.50 23.10
C ASN A 39 -4.03 12.18 22.33
N VAL A 40 -4.84 11.14 22.58
CA VAL A 40 -4.70 9.87 21.85
C VAL A 40 -5.45 9.95 20.51
N ARG A 41 -4.67 10.04 19.42
CA ARG A 41 -5.12 9.99 18.02
C ARG A 41 -4.20 9.05 17.25
N THR A 42 -4.42 7.75 17.40
CA THR A 42 -3.54 6.73 16.81
C THR A 42 -4.36 5.61 16.18
N GLY A 43 -3.74 4.81 15.32
CA GLY A 43 -4.35 3.62 14.73
C GLY A 43 -3.37 2.45 14.76
N VAL A 44 -3.92 1.25 14.85
CA VAL A 44 -3.14 0.01 14.73
C VAL A 44 -3.70 -0.78 13.56
N THR A 45 -2.83 -1.15 12.63
CA THR A 45 -3.14 -2.05 11.52
C THR A 45 -2.34 -3.34 11.69
N ALA A 46 -3.03 -4.47 11.68
CA ALA A 46 -2.43 -5.79 11.64
C ALA A 46 -2.69 -6.42 10.26
N ILE A 47 -1.64 -6.86 9.58
CA ILE A 47 -1.72 -7.55 8.29
C ILE A 47 -1.25 -8.98 8.52
N LEU A 48 -2.11 -9.93 8.17
CA LEU A 48 -1.83 -11.34 8.25
C LEU A 48 -1.70 -11.88 6.81
N PRO A 49 -0.50 -12.24 6.35
CA PRO A 49 -0.26 -12.58 4.94
C PRO A 49 -0.88 -13.93 4.52
N HIS A 50 -1.20 -14.80 5.47
CA HIS A 50 -1.95 -16.04 5.25
C HIS A 50 -2.56 -16.57 6.56
N ASP A 51 -3.40 -17.61 6.47
CA ASP A 51 -4.10 -18.23 7.59
C ASP A 51 -3.28 -19.21 8.44
N GLY A 52 -2.19 -19.75 7.90
CA GLY A 52 -1.25 -20.62 8.62
C GLY A 52 -0.41 -19.96 9.73
N ASN A 53 0.49 -20.72 10.32
CA ASN A 53 1.35 -20.28 11.44
C ASN A 53 2.55 -19.46 10.94
N LEU A 54 2.54 -18.14 11.14
CA LEU A 54 3.59 -17.23 10.66
C LEU A 54 5.00 -17.50 11.22
N PHE A 55 5.11 -18.14 12.37
CA PHE A 55 6.43 -18.49 12.93
C PHE A 55 7.05 -19.67 12.19
N GLN A 56 6.21 -20.63 11.79
CA GLN A 56 6.59 -21.88 11.12
C GLN A 56 6.63 -21.75 9.61
N GLU A 57 5.73 -20.95 9.03
CA GLU A 57 5.56 -20.70 7.62
C GLU A 57 5.69 -19.19 7.37
N LYS A 58 6.89 -18.73 7.05
CA LYS A 58 7.16 -17.31 6.79
C LYS A 58 6.92 -17.03 5.30
N VAL A 59 6.50 -15.82 4.97
CA VAL A 59 6.46 -15.35 3.58
C VAL A 59 7.81 -14.78 3.17
N ALA A 60 8.16 -14.92 1.89
CA ALA A 60 9.23 -14.13 1.31
C ALA A 60 8.82 -12.65 1.34
N GLY A 61 9.71 -11.81 1.86
CA GLY A 61 9.47 -10.38 2.02
C GLY A 61 10.74 -9.56 1.81
N ALA A 62 10.56 -8.32 1.37
CA ALA A 62 11.63 -7.34 1.24
C ALA A 62 11.12 -5.97 1.71
N ALA A 63 12.02 -5.15 2.23
CA ALA A 63 11.75 -3.77 2.60
C ALA A 63 12.63 -2.83 1.77
N HIS A 64 12.04 -1.75 1.25
CA HIS A 64 12.74 -0.68 0.57
C HIS A 64 12.52 0.61 1.36
N MET A 65 13.60 1.22 1.84
CA MET A 65 13.51 2.37 2.75
C MET A 65 14.18 3.62 2.18
N LEU A 66 13.51 4.76 2.35
CA LEU A 66 14.07 6.10 2.27
C LEU A 66 13.89 6.73 3.67
N LEU A 67 14.98 7.15 4.32
CA LEU A 67 14.97 7.61 5.72
C LEU A 67 15.53 9.02 5.87
N ASP A 68 14.78 9.96 6.46
CA ASP A 68 15.01 10.75 7.72
C ASP A 68 13.79 11.69 8.00
N PRO A 69 13.63 12.51 9.08
CA PRO A 69 12.33 12.72 9.76
C PRO A 69 11.66 14.12 9.65
N ASP A 70 10.32 14.14 9.82
CA ASP A 70 9.27 15.17 9.59
C ASP A 70 8.16 14.83 8.52
N GLY A 71 7.55 13.64 8.64
CA GLY A 71 6.56 13.03 7.74
C GLY A 71 6.83 11.53 7.56
N SER A 72 5.84 10.68 7.25
CA SER A 72 6.11 9.27 6.92
C SER A 72 4.96 8.60 6.18
N CYS A 73 5.28 7.82 5.15
CA CYS A 73 4.35 6.89 4.52
C CYS A 73 4.91 5.46 4.56
N MET A 74 4.18 4.56 5.21
CA MET A 74 4.45 3.12 5.10
C MET A 74 3.54 2.52 4.05
N ILE A 75 4.13 1.85 3.07
CA ILE A 75 3.42 1.16 1.99
C ILE A 75 3.60 -0.34 2.19
N VAL A 76 2.51 -1.10 2.07
CA VAL A 76 2.58 -2.57 2.12
C VAL A 76 2.00 -3.15 0.83
N VAL A 77 2.80 -3.94 0.13
CA VAL A 77 2.45 -4.58 -1.13
C VAL A 77 2.36 -6.09 -0.91
N ALA A 78 1.17 -6.65 -1.16
CA ALA A 78 0.98 -8.09 -1.22
C ALA A 78 0.88 -8.55 -2.67
N THR A 79 1.40 -9.72 -2.98
CA THR A 79 1.19 -10.38 -4.27
C THR A 79 1.10 -11.89 -4.08
N ASP A 80 0.30 -12.56 -4.90
CA ASP A 80 0.31 -14.01 -5.04
C ASP A 80 1.27 -14.48 -6.14
N ALA A 81 1.90 -13.56 -6.87
CA ALA A 81 2.93 -13.90 -7.83
C ALA A 81 4.14 -14.55 -7.12
N PRO A 82 4.73 -15.61 -7.71
CA PRO A 82 5.85 -16.33 -7.11
C PRO A 82 7.15 -15.55 -7.32
N LEU A 83 7.39 -14.54 -6.48
CA LEU A 83 8.56 -13.67 -6.56
C LEU A 83 9.60 -14.02 -5.49
N ASP A 84 10.88 -13.96 -5.87
CA ASP A 84 11.99 -14.04 -4.93
C ASP A 84 12.22 -12.71 -4.21
N ALA A 85 13.10 -12.70 -3.21
CA ALA A 85 13.40 -11.51 -2.42
C ALA A 85 13.86 -10.31 -3.29
N ARG A 86 14.66 -10.58 -4.33
CA ARG A 86 15.14 -9.54 -5.26
C ARG A 86 13.98 -8.91 -6.04
N ASN A 87 13.07 -9.69 -6.58
CA ASN A 87 11.92 -9.15 -7.32
C ASN A 87 10.89 -8.51 -6.39
N LEU A 88 10.77 -8.96 -5.13
CA LEU A 88 9.97 -8.29 -4.10
C LEU A 88 10.56 -6.92 -3.72
N GLU A 89 11.87 -6.80 -3.58
CA GLU A 89 12.52 -5.50 -3.34
C GLU A 89 12.27 -4.53 -4.51
N ARG A 90 12.42 -5.03 -5.74
CA ARG A 90 12.09 -4.30 -6.96
C ARG A 90 10.60 -3.92 -6.99
N LEU A 91 9.70 -4.77 -6.54
CA LEU A 91 8.27 -4.46 -6.46
C LEU A 91 8.00 -3.35 -5.43
N GLY A 92 8.61 -3.43 -4.24
CA GLY A 92 8.53 -2.41 -3.20
C GLY A 92 9.02 -1.03 -3.68
N ALA A 93 10.13 -0.98 -4.41
CA ALA A 93 10.62 0.28 -5.00
C ALA A 93 9.60 0.95 -5.93
N ARG A 94 8.74 0.18 -6.62
CA ARG A 94 7.73 0.71 -7.56
C ARG A 94 6.52 1.26 -6.83
N ALA A 95 6.19 0.68 -5.68
CA ALA A 95 5.21 1.24 -4.77
C ALA A 95 5.67 2.61 -4.26
N VAL A 96 6.94 2.74 -3.84
CA VAL A 96 7.50 4.05 -3.50
C VAL A 96 7.35 5.01 -4.67
N PHE A 97 7.76 4.66 -5.90
CA PHE A 97 7.55 5.54 -7.07
C PHE A 97 6.09 5.95 -7.31
N GLY A 98 5.12 5.11 -6.94
CA GLY A 98 3.70 5.42 -6.99
C GLY A 98 3.31 6.58 -6.07
N LEU A 99 3.91 6.65 -4.87
CA LEU A 99 3.75 7.79 -3.96
C LEU A 99 4.28 9.10 -4.58
N GLY A 100 5.32 9.02 -5.40
CA GLY A 100 5.83 10.19 -6.14
C GLY A 100 4.80 10.77 -7.12
N ARG A 101 3.95 9.92 -7.73
CA ARG A 101 2.89 10.37 -8.65
C ARG A 101 1.77 11.13 -7.93
N THR A 102 1.64 10.97 -6.63
CA THR A 102 0.66 11.69 -5.81
C THR A 102 1.18 13.04 -5.34
N GLY A 103 2.39 13.44 -5.76
CA GLY A 103 3.02 14.72 -5.42
C GLY A 103 4.00 14.66 -4.26
N SER A 104 4.35 13.47 -3.74
CA SER A 104 5.42 13.36 -2.74
C SER A 104 6.77 13.71 -3.36
N SER A 105 7.51 14.59 -2.68
CA SER A 105 8.89 14.94 -3.04
C SER A 105 9.93 14.10 -2.30
N TYR A 106 9.50 13.17 -1.43
CA TYR A 106 10.37 12.43 -0.50
C TYR A 106 11.30 13.39 0.23
N SER A 107 10.71 14.45 0.79
CA SER A 107 11.45 15.53 1.42
C SER A 107 12.38 14.95 2.49
N ASN A 108 13.43 15.71 2.83
CA ASN A 108 14.43 15.29 3.82
C ASN A 108 13.83 14.82 5.16
N GLY A 109 12.58 15.21 5.44
CA GLY A 109 11.86 14.76 6.62
C GLY A 109 10.91 13.58 6.43
N SER A 110 10.77 12.96 5.27
CA SER A 110 9.83 11.85 5.12
C SER A 110 10.48 10.48 5.30
N GLY A 111 9.98 9.70 6.26
CA GLY A 111 10.26 8.26 6.39
C GLY A 111 9.34 7.45 5.47
N ASP A 112 9.67 7.38 4.18
CA ASP A 112 8.89 6.67 3.16
C ASP A 112 9.48 5.30 2.85
N TYR A 113 8.74 4.23 3.15
CA TYR A 113 9.21 2.88 2.92
C TYR A 113 8.11 1.93 2.49
N ALA A 114 8.49 0.94 1.70
CA ALA A 114 7.62 -0.11 1.21
C ALA A 114 8.06 -1.48 1.73
N ILE A 115 7.11 -2.28 2.19
CA ILE A 115 7.29 -3.70 2.48
C ILE A 115 6.52 -4.49 1.43
N ALA A 116 7.19 -5.35 0.69
CA ALA A 116 6.57 -6.22 -0.30
C ALA A 116 6.70 -7.69 0.10
N PHE A 117 5.64 -8.48 -0.02
CA PHE A 117 5.68 -9.92 0.25
C PHE A 117 4.87 -10.74 -0.76
N SER A 118 5.30 -11.99 -0.96
CA SER A 118 4.58 -12.98 -1.77
C SER A 118 3.84 -13.98 -0.88
N THR A 119 2.57 -14.26 -1.15
CA THR A 119 1.78 -15.26 -0.41
C THR A 119 2.05 -16.70 -0.86
N THR A 120 2.71 -16.89 -2.02
CA THR A 120 2.98 -18.19 -2.64
C THR A 120 4.39 -18.71 -2.39
N VAL A 121 5.38 -17.82 -2.18
CA VAL A 121 6.75 -18.22 -1.80
C VAL A 121 6.88 -18.24 -0.28
N ARG A 122 6.84 -19.44 0.30
CA ARG A 122 6.94 -19.67 1.76
C ARG A 122 8.24 -20.33 2.18
N GLU A 123 8.75 -19.90 3.33
CA GLU A 123 9.91 -20.45 4.02
C GLU A 123 9.47 -21.22 5.26
N LYS A 124 9.91 -22.47 5.42
CA LYS A 124 9.67 -23.22 6.66
C LYS A 124 10.75 -22.93 7.69
N HIS A 125 10.36 -22.73 8.94
CA HIS A 125 11.30 -22.55 10.04
C HIS A 125 12.17 -23.79 10.23
N GLY A 126 13.50 -23.61 10.26
CA GLY A 126 14.45 -24.70 10.50
C GLY A 126 14.64 -25.66 9.33
N GLU A 127 14.08 -25.35 8.15
CA GLU A 127 14.32 -26.12 6.94
C GLU A 127 15.75 -25.87 6.43
N THR A 128 16.54 -26.93 6.31
CA THR A 128 17.94 -26.89 5.84
C THR A 128 18.14 -27.62 4.52
N ALA A 129 17.16 -28.43 4.11
CA ALA A 129 17.21 -29.17 2.86
C ALA A 129 16.87 -28.25 1.67
N PRO A 130 17.60 -28.35 0.53
CA PRO A 130 17.24 -27.66 -0.70
C PRO A 130 15.84 -28.06 -1.18
N ARG A 131 15.14 -27.12 -1.81
CA ARG A 131 13.81 -27.34 -2.37
C ARG A 131 13.64 -26.59 -3.69
N ASP A 132 13.01 -27.25 -4.65
CA ASP A 132 12.63 -26.62 -5.91
C ASP A 132 11.55 -25.55 -5.70
N ARG A 133 11.70 -24.43 -6.41
CA ARG A 133 10.75 -23.32 -6.39
C ARG A 133 10.38 -22.93 -7.81
N THR A 134 9.09 -22.72 -8.03
CA THR A 134 8.62 -22.04 -9.23
C THR A 134 8.70 -20.54 -8.96
N LEU A 135 9.42 -19.81 -9.81
CA LEU A 135 9.56 -18.36 -9.71
C LEU A 135 9.17 -17.71 -11.03
N LEU A 136 8.60 -16.51 -10.95
CA LEU A 136 8.28 -15.73 -12.14
C LEU A 136 9.58 -15.22 -12.79
N PRO A 137 9.80 -15.45 -14.09
CA PRO A 137 10.98 -14.95 -14.80
C PRO A 137 11.01 -13.41 -14.82
N ASN A 138 12.21 -12.83 -14.81
CA ASN A 138 12.40 -11.38 -14.73
C ASN A 138 11.66 -10.57 -15.80
N ASP A 139 11.60 -11.08 -17.03
CA ASP A 139 10.96 -10.40 -18.16
C ASP A 139 9.44 -10.33 -18.01
N ALA A 140 8.85 -11.21 -17.20
CA ALA A 140 7.42 -11.26 -16.92
C ALA A 140 7.00 -10.40 -15.71
N VAL A 141 7.93 -9.76 -14.98
CA VAL A 141 7.62 -9.03 -13.74
C VAL A 141 7.13 -7.59 -14.01
N SER A 142 7.41 -7.02 -15.19
CA SER A 142 7.07 -5.62 -15.51
C SER A 142 5.59 -5.24 -15.30
N PRO A 143 4.60 -6.08 -15.67
CA PRO A 143 3.19 -5.81 -15.35
C PRO A 143 2.93 -5.67 -13.83
N LEU A 144 3.59 -6.47 -12.98
CA LEU A 144 3.45 -6.38 -11.53
C LEU A 144 4.05 -5.07 -10.99
N PHE A 145 5.15 -4.60 -11.58
CA PHE A 145 5.73 -3.31 -11.22
C PHE A 145 4.79 -2.15 -11.53
N GLN A 146 4.15 -2.17 -12.69
CA GLN A 146 3.15 -1.18 -13.06
C GLN A 146 1.93 -1.27 -12.13
N ALA A 147 1.42 -2.47 -11.85
CA ALA A 147 0.29 -2.68 -10.97
C ALA A 147 0.56 -2.19 -9.53
N ALA A 148 1.74 -2.46 -8.96
CA ALA A 148 2.11 -1.99 -7.62
C ALA A 148 2.19 -0.45 -7.54
N LEU A 149 2.67 0.17 -8.61
CA LEU A 149 2.74 1.62 -8.73
C LEU A 149 1.33 2.23 -8.78
N GLU A 150 0.49 1.76 -9.70
CA GLU A 150 -0.90 2.24 -9.87
C GLU A 150 -1.75 2.00 -8.62
N ALA A 151 -1.61 0.83 -7.99
CA ALA A 151 -2.30 0.50 -6.75
C ALA A 151 -1.87 1.42 -5.59
N THR A 152 -0.60 1.81 -5.53
CA THR A 152 -0.12 2.74 -4.51
C THR A 152 -0.66 4.15 -4.73
N GLU A 153 -0.62 4.65 -5.97
CA GLU A 153 -1.18 5.95 -6.35
C GLU A 153 -2.67 6.02 -5.97
N GLU A 154 -3.45 4.99 -6.32
CA GLU A 154 -4.87 4.93 -5.98
C GLU A 154 -5.12 4.77 -4.47
N ALA A 155 -4.29 4.01 -3.75
CA ALA A 155 -4.40 3.85 -2.31
C ALA A 155 -4.22 5.17 -1.56
N VAL A 156 -3.29 6.03 -1.99
CA VAL A 156 -3.09 7.36 -1.42
C VAL A 156 -4.30 8.25 -1.65
N TYR A 157 -4.85 8.28 -2.88
CA TYR A 157 -6.08 9.04 -3.14
C TYR A 157 -7.27 8.53 -2.33
N ASN A 158 -7.43 7.21 -2.23
CA ASN A 158 -8.46 6.60 -1.38
C ASN A 158 -8.28 7.01 0.09
N ALA A 159 -7.06 7.01 0.62
CA ALA A 159 -6.79 7.44 1.99
C ALA A 159 -7.20 8.90 2.22
N LEU A 160 -6.85 9.81 1.32
CA LEU A 160 -7.23 11.22 1.39
C LEU A 160 -8.74 11.42 1.28
N PHE A 161 -9.41 10.69 0.39
CA PHE A 161 -10.85 10.89 0.13
C PHE A 161 -11.75 10.20 1.17
N MET A 162 -11.21 9.25 1.93
CA MET A 162 -11.90 8.62 3.06
C MET A 162 -11.56 9.28 4.40
N ALA A 163 -10.57 10.16 4.45
CA ALA A 163 -10.19 10.87 5.66
C ALA A 163 -11.33 11.76 6.17
N THR A 164 -11.47 11.84 7.49
CA THR A 164 -12.42 12.71 8.18
C THR A 164 -11.67 13.79 8.96
N ALA A 165 -12.30 14.96 9.11
CA ALA A 165 -11.76 16.03 9.93
C ALA A 165 -11.47 15.51 11.35
N THR A 166 -10.30 15.87 11.89
CA THR A 166 -9.82 15.34 13.17
C THR A 166 -9.23 16.46 14.01
N THR A 167 -9.68 16.56 15.26
CA THR A 167 -9.14 17.49 16.26
C THR A 167 -8.33 16.74 17.31
N GLY A 168 -7.09 17.17 17.54
CA GLY A 168 -6.18 16.62 18.55
C GLY A 168 -5.19 17.67 19.03
N ASN A 169 -4.87 17.67 20.33
CA ASN A 169 -3.92 18.61 20.94
C ASN A 169 -4.19 20.10 20.62
N GLY A 170 -5.46 20.50 20.53
CA GLY A 170 -5.86 21.88 20.21
C GLY A 170 -5.75 22.26 18.72
N THR A 171 -5.29 21.36 17.86
CA THR A 171 -5.22 21.55 16.41
C THR A 171 -6.31 20.75 15.71
N THR A 172 -6.94 21.34 14.71
CA THR A 172 -7.88 20.64 13.81
C THR A 172 -7.25 20.53 12.43
N VAL A 173 -7.28 19.32 11.87
CA VAL A 173 -6.95 19.05 10.47
C VAL A 173 -8.24 18.68 9.75
N GLU A 174 -8.58 19.45 8.71
CA GLU A 174 -9.79 19.24 7.92
C GLU A 174 -9.63 18.12 6.90
N ALA A 175 -10.73 17.46 6.57
CA ALA A 175 -10.78 16.55 5.44
C ALA A 175 -10.71 17.32 4.11
N VAL A 176 -10.29 16.64 3.05
CA VAL A 176 -10.33 17.21 1.70
C VAL A 176 -11.79 17.52 1.31
N PRO A 177 -12.11 18.73 0.82
CA PRO A 177 -13.46 19.09 0.42
C PRO A 177 -13.85 18.39 -0.89
N LEU A 178 -14.46 17.21 -0.79
CA LEU A 178 -14.74 16.34 -1.95
C LEU A 178 -15.64 16.98 -3.01
N ASP A 179 -16.59 17.82 -2.62
CA ASP A 179 -17.46 18.53 -3.56
C ASP A 179 -16.66 19.49 -4.45
N GLU A 180 -15.68 20.18 -3.86
CA GLU A 180 -14.79 21.08 -4.58
C GLU A 180 -13.81 20.31 -5.47
N VAL A 181 -13.28 19.19 -4.99
CA VAL A 181 -12.47 18.27 -5.80
C VAL A 181 -13.27 17.79 -7.02
N ALA A 182 -14.51 17.34 -6.83
CA ALA A 182 -15.37 16.91 -7.92
C ALA A 182 -15.62 18.02 -8.94
N ARG A 183 -15.88 19.26 -8.46
CA ARG A 183 -16.06 20.43 -9.32
C ARG A 183 -14.81 20.73 -10.14
N LEU A 184 -13.62 20.67 -9.52
CA LEU A 184 -12.34 20.90 -10.19
C LEU A 184 -12.04 19.80 -11.22
N LEU A 185 -12.24 18.53 -10.87
CA LEU A 185 -12.05 17.41 -11.80
C LEU A 185 -12.93 17.57 -13.05
N LYS A 186 -14.22 17.91 -12.88
CA LYS A 186 -15.12 18.22 -14.00
C LYS A 186 -14.63 19.39 -14.84
N LYS A 187 -14.24 20.50 -14.19
CA LYS A 187 -13.73 21.71 -14.87
C LYS A 187 -12.55 21.41 -15.79
N TYR A 188 -11.65 20.49 -15.40
CA TYR A 188 -10.46 20.14 -16.16
C TYR A 188 -10.62 18.85 -16.99
N GLY A 189 -11.84 18.34 -17.17
CA GLY A 189 -12.10 17.16 -18.01
C GLY A 189 -11.53 15.86 -17.46
N ARG A 190 -11.36 15.77 -16.13
CA ARG A 190 -10.81 14.61 -15.40
C ARG A 190 -11.81 13.94 -14.44
N GLY A 191 -13.05 14.43 -14.39
CA GLY A 191 -14.13 13.86 -13.59
C GLY A 191 -15.25 13.32 -14.49
N ARG A 192 -16.08 12.43 -13.94
CA ARG A 192 -17.32 11.98 -14.58
C ARG A 192 -18.41 13.04 -14.52
#